data_AF-A0A512JNH9-F1
#
_entry.id   AF-A0A512JNH9-F1
#
_cell.length_a   1.000
_cell.length_b   1.000
_cell.length_c   1.000
_cell.angle_alpha   90.00
_cell.angle_beta   90.00
_cell.angle_gamma   90.00
#
_symmetry.space_group_name_H-M   'P 1'
#
loop_
_entity.id
_entity.type
_entity.pdbx_description
1 polymer ?
#
loop_
_entity_poly.entity_id
_entity_poly.type
_entity_poly.pdbx_seq_one_letter_code
_entity_poly.pdbx_strand_id
1 'polypeptide(L)'
;MDKPHQPFADGLPNLSEAHFEVPTSERVHATTPFTYAPRFLILYGSLRERSFSRFLAYEAARLLEAMGGEVRIYDAHGLPLPDDATADHPKVQELRSLSIWSEGQVWVSPERHGN
;
A
#
# COMPACT_ATOMS: atom_id res chain seq x y z
N MET A 1 -12.73 -6.88 -3.10
CA MET A 1 -11.92 -6.03 -3.99
C MET A 1 -10.66 -6.80 -4.24
N ASP A 2 -10.54 -7.37 -5.44
CA ASP A 2 -9.37 -8.15 -5.82
C ASP A 2 -8.14 -7.27 -5.79
N LYS A 3 -7.06 -7.77 -5.18
CA LYS A 3 -5.75 -7.13 -5.31
C LYS A 3 -5.43 -7.06 -6.81
N PRO A 4 -4.96 -5.92 -7.35
CA PRO A 4 -4.45 -5.89 -8.70
C PRO A 4 -3.42 -7.02 -8.86
N HIS A 5 -3.44 -7.71 -10.01
CA HIS A 5 -2.57 -8.86 -10.26
C HIS A 5 -1.12 -8.46 -9.94
N GLN A 6 -0.52 -9.17 -8.99
CA GLN A 6 0.82 -8.86 -8.51
C GLN A 6 1.77 -9.01 -9.71
N PRO A 7 2.43 -7.93 -10.17
CA PRO A 7 3.13 -7.96 -11.46
C PRO A 7 4.41 -8.81 -11.43
N PHE A 8 4.85 -9.26 -10.25
CA PHE A 8 6.11 -9.96 -10.04
C PHE A 8 5.90 -11.20 -9.17
N ALA A 9 6.19 -12.37 -9.73
CA ALA A 9 6.03 -13.68 -9.08
C ALA A 9 7.38 -14.34 -8.71
N ASP A 10 8.48 -13.59 -8.75
CA ASP A 10 9.85 -14.07 -8.53
C ASP A 10 10.30 -14.07 -7.06
N GLY A 11 9.37 -13.97 -6.11
CA GLY A 11 9.69 -13.94 -4.67
C GLY A 11 10.14 -12.57 -4.19
N LEU A 12 11.23 -12.50 -3.41
CA LEU A 12 11.85 -11.25 -2.94
C LEU A 12 13.37 -11.30 -3.22
N PRO A 13 13.81 -11.28 -4.50
CA PRO A 13 15.21 -11.54 -4.86
C PRO A 13 16.20 -10.49 -4.33
N ASN A 14 15.71 -9.30 -4.00
CA ASN A 14 16.52 -8.20 -3.44
C ASN A 14 16.62 -8.24 -1.91
N LEU A 15 15.96 -9.20 -1.26
CA LEU A 15 15.95 -9.34 0.20
C LEU A 15 17.01 -10.34 0.64
N SER A 16 17.90 -9.92 1.55
CA SER A 16 18.81 -10.84 2.21
C SER A 16 18.08 -11.62 3.30
N GLU A 17 17.70 -12.86 3.01
CA GLU A 17 16.95 -13.73 3.94
C GLU A 17 17.64 -13.86 5.31
N ALA A 18 18.97 -13.93 5.34
CA ALA A 18 19.77 -14.02 6.58
C ALA A 18 19.59 -12.82 7.53
N HIS A 19 19.02 -11.72 7.06
CA HIS A 19 18.79 -10.49 7.82
C HIS A 19 17.31 -10.08 7.84
N PHE A 20 16.44 -10.87 7.22
CA PHE A 20 15.01 -10.60 7.22
C PHE A 20 14.33 -11.31 8.38
N GLU A 21 13.63 -10.54 9.20
CA GLU A 21 12.94 -11.06 10.36
C GLU A 21 11.50 -10.57 10.36
N VAL A 22 10.56 -11.51 10.44
CA VAL A 22 9.13 -11.20 10.52
C VAL A 22 8.84 -10.61 11.91
N PRO A 23 8.23 -9.42 12.01
CA PRO A 23 7.86 -8.84 13.29
C PRO A 23 6.86 -9.74 14.04
N THR A 24 7.08 -9.94 15.33
CA THR A 24 6.15 -10.66 16.21
C THR A 24 5.73 -9.77 17.37
N SER A 25 4.50 -9.94 17.86
CA SER A 25 3.95 -9.17 18.98
C SER A 25 4.84 -9.18 20.22
N GLU A 26 5.50 -10.31 20.48
CA GLU A 26 6.45 -10.50 21.58
C GLU A 26 7.67 -9.59 21.47
N ARG A 27 8.22 -9.47 20.25
CA ARG A 27 9.44 -8.70 19.98
C ARG A 27 9.23 -7.19 19.95
N VAL A 28 8.03 -6.76 19.58
CA VAL A 28 7.66 -5.34 19.57
C VAL A 28 6.97 -4.90 20.86
N HIS A 29 6.91 -5.78 21.87
CA HIS A 29 6.28 -5.52 23.17
C HIS A 29 4.86 -4.93 23.03
N ALA A 30 4.08 -5.45 22.09
CA ALA A 30 2.71 -4.99 21.87
C ALA A 30 1.87 -5.31 23.11
N THR A 31 1.39 -4.27 23.81
CA THR A 31 0.50 -4.40 24.97
C THR A 31 -0.84 -5.02 24.62
N THR A 32 -1.24 -4.96 23.35
CA THR A 32 -2.44 -5.62 22.83
C THR A 32 -2.14 -6.15 21.43
N PRO A 33 -1.94 -7.47 21.27
CA PRO A 33 -1.68 -8.05 19.96
C PRO A 33 -2.92 -7.97 19.08
N PHE A 34 -2.72 -7.70 17.78
CA PHE A 34 -3.78 -7.80 16.80
C PHE A 34 -4.25 -9.26 16.68
N THR A 35 -5.56 -9.46 16.55
CA THR A 35 -6.15 -10.79 16.27
C THR A 35 -6.23 -11.07 14.76
N TYR A 36 -5.75 -10.14 13.94
CA TYR A 36 -5.72 -10.19 12.48
C TYR A 36 -4.42 -9.54 11.97
N ALA A 37 -4.11 -9.75 10.69
CA ALA A 37 -2.96 -9.13 10.04
C ALA A 37 -3.09 -7.59 10.04
N PRO A 38 -2.04 -6.84 10.44
CA PRO A 38 -2.08 -5.38 10.38
C PRO A 38 -2.39 -4.86 8.97
N ARG A 39 -3.29 -3.89 8.86
CA ARG A 39 -3.86 -3.44 7.59
C ARG A 39 -3.16 -2.21 7.05
N PHE A 40 -2.56 -2.33 5.87
CA PHE A 40 -1.84 -1.24 5.21
C PHE A 40 -2.53 -0.81 3.92
N LEU A 41 -2.76 0.49 3.79
CA LEU A 41 -3.12 1.13 2.51
C LEU A 41 -1.89 1.76 1.87
N ILE A 42 -1.63 1.45 0.60
CA ILE A 42 -0.57 2.09 -0.19
C ILE A 42 -1.18 2.99 -1.26
N LEU A 43 -0.69 4.23 -1.30
CA LEU A 43 -1.03 5.25 -2.31
C LEU A 43 0.23 5.56 -3.13
N TYR A 44 0.08 5.75 -4.45
CA TYR A 44 1.19 6.16 -5.33
C TYR A 44 0.83 7.39 -6.18
N GLY A 45 1.81 8.28 -6.38
CA GLY A 45 1.60 9.62 -6.96
C GLY A 45 1.79 9.73 -8.47
N SER A 46 1.74 8.65 -9.25
CA SER A 46 1.85 8.72 -10.71
C SER A 46 1.03 7.68 -11.43
N LEU A 47 0.21 8.15 -12.38
CA LEU A 47 -0.65 7.36 -13.28
C LEU A 47 0.01 7.02 -14.62
N ARG A 48 1.31 7.30 -14.79
CA ARG A 48 2.03 6.93 -16.01
C ARG A 48 2.00 5.42 -16.19
N GLU A 49 1.98 4.96 -17.45
CA GLU A 49 2.09 3.54 -17.80
C GLU A 49 3.34 2.91 -17.16
N ARG A 50 4.49 3.57 -17.29
CA ARG A 50 5.71 3.26 -16.53
C ARG A 50 5.88 4.22 -15.37
N SER A 51 5.47 3.78 -14.18
CA SER A 51 5.48 4.59 -12.96
C SER A 51 6.38 3.95 -11.91
N PHE A 52 7.54 4.56 -11.65
CA PHE A 52 8.49 4.03 -10.66
C PHE A 52 7.96 4.14 -9.22
N SER A 53 7.15 5.16 -8.91
CA SER A 53 6.48 5.23 -7.62
C SER A 53 5.47 4.09 -7.45
N ARG A 54 4.78 3.69 -8.52
CA ARG A 54 3.91 2.50 -8.51
C ARG A 54 4.71 1.20 -8.37
N PHE A 55 5.85 1.07 -9.04
CA PHE A 55 6.71 -0.11 -8.87
C PHE A 55 7.28 -0.21 -7.45
N LEU A 56 7.71 0.90 -6.86
CA LEU A 56 8.15 0.94 -5.46
C LEU A 56 6.99 0.63 -4.50
N ALA A 57 5.77 1.11 -4.79
CA ALA A 57 4.57 0.73 -4.03
C ALA A 57 4.32 -0.79 -4.05
N TYR A 58 4.58 -1.47 -5.18
CA TYR A 58 4.49 -2.93 -5.25
C TYR A 58 5.56 -3.63 -4.42
N GLU A 59 6.83 -3.18 -4.46
CA GLU A 59 7.87 -3.76 -3.61
C GLU A 59 7.59 -3.53 -2.12
N ALA A 60 7.08 -2.35 -1.74
CA ALA A 60 6.64 -2.08 -0.38
C ALA A 60 5.50 -3.01 0.05
N ALA A 61 4.54 -3.28 -0.84
CA ALA A 61 3.47 -4.24 -0.57
C ALA A 61 4.03 -5.65 -0.32
N ARG A 62 4.96 -6.13 -1.15
CA ARG A 62 5.57 -7.47 -0.98
C ARG A 62 6.31 -7.59 0.35
N LEU A 63 7.05 -6.56 0.75
CA LEU A 63 7.73 -6.53 2.04
C LEU A 63 6.75 -6.55 3.20
N LEU A 64 5.71 -5.73 3.17
CA LEU A 64 4.69 -5.69 4.22
C LEU A 64 3.91 -7.02 4.31
N GLU A 65 3.59 -7.64 3.18
CA GLU A 65 2.97 -8.97 3.12
C GLU A 65 3.90 -10.05 3.68
N ALA A 66 5.19 -10.02 3.34
CA ALA A 66 6.19 -10.92 3.89
C ALA A 66 6.39 -10.72 5.41
N MET A 67 6.16 -9.50 5.92
CA MET A 67 6.13 -9.20 7.35
C MET A 67 4.79 -9.56 8.03
N GLY A 68 3.82 -10.13 7.31
CA GLY A 68 2.54 -10.60 7.85
C GLY A 68 1.39 -9.58 7.81
N GLY A 69 1.52 -8.49 7.06
CA GLY A 69 0.47 -7.47 6.89
C GLY A 69 -0.55 -7.80 5.79
N GLU A 70 -1.79 -7.32 5.95
CA GLU A 70 -2.79 -7.27 4.88
C GLU A 70 -2.63 -5.95 4.13
N VAL A 71 -2.23 -6.00 2.86
CA VAL A 71 -1.99 -4.81 2.04
C VAL A 71 -3.08 -4.60 0.99
N ARG A 72 -3.52 -3.34 0.83
CA ARG A 72 -4.33 -2.88 -0.31
C ARG A 72 -3.65 -1.69 -0.96
N ILE A 73 -3.65 -1.66 -2.29
CA ILE A 73 -3.08 -0.57 -3.08
C ILE A 73 -4.22 0.11 -3.82
N TYR A 74 -4.30 1.44 -3.72
CA TYR A 74 -5.34 2.20 -4.41
C TYR A 74 -4.85 2.66 -5.79
N ASP A 75 -5.63 2.36 -6.83
CA ASP A 75 -5.43 2.93 -8.17
C ASP A 75 -6.19 4.26 -8.27
N ALA A 76 -5.47 5.37 -8.47
CA ALA A 76 -6.09 6.70 -8.58
C ALA A 76 -6.62 7.03 -9.99
N HIS A 77 -6.56 6.10 -10.96
CA HIS A 77 -7.14 6.33 -12.28
C HIS A 77 -8.64 6.62 -12.17
N GLY A 78 -9.09 7.75 -12.72
CA GLY A 78 -10.48 8.20 -12.64
C GLY A 78 -10.89 8.83 -11.31
N LEU A 79 -9.97 9.07 -10.37
CA LEU A 79 -10.25 9.90 -9.20
C LEU A 79 -10.39 11.38 -9.65
N PRO A 80 -11.54 12.04 -9.41
CA PRO A 80 -11.72 13.45 -9.72
C PRO A 80 -10.79 14.33 -8.90
N LEU A 81 -10.51 15.54 -9.39
CA LEU A 81 -9.91 16.56 -8.54
C LEU A 81 -10.85 16.90 -7.39
N PRO A 82 -10.33 17.39 -6.25
CA PRO A 82 -11.18 17.96 -5.21
C PRO A 82 -12.15 18.98 -5.82
N ASP A 83 -13.42 18.92 -5.40
CA ASP A 83 -14.53 19.77 -5.83
C ASP A 83 -15.06 19.56 -7.28
N ASP A 84 -14.42 18.72 -8.09
CA ASP A 84 -14.91 18.37 -9.44
C ASP A 84 -16.03 17.31 -9.43
N ALA A 85 -16.27 16.65 -8.29
CA ALA A 85 -17.37 15.71 -8.10
C ALA A 85 -17.82 15.70 -6.63
N THR A 86 -19.02 15.16 -6.39
CA THR A 86 -19.53 14.97 -5.03
C THR A 86 -18.76 13.87 -4.31
N ALA A 87 -18.89 13.84 -2.98
CA ALA A 87 -18.33 12.78 -2.14
C ALA A 87 -18.82 11.37 -2.54
N ASP A 88 -19.97 11.27 -3.23
CA ASP A 88 -20.56 9.99 -3.66
C ASP A 88 -19.87 9.39 -4.89
N HIS A 89 -18.91 10.10 -5.49
CA HIS A 89 -18.13 9.56 -6.61
C HIS A 89 -17.47 8.22 -6.20
N PRO A 90 -17.60 7.14 -7.00
CA PRO A 90 -17.16 5.80 -6.59
C PRO A 90 -15.68 5.74 -6.16
N LYS A 91 -14.79 6.41 -6.88
CA LYS A 91 -13.35 6.47 -6.53
C LYS A 91 -13.07 7.23 -5.23
N VAL A 92 -13.90 8.23 -4.90
CA VAL A 92 -13.78 8.98 -3.64
C VAL A 92 -14.26 8.12 -2.47
N GLN A 93 -15.40 7.43 -2.64
CA GLN A 93 -15.90 6.48 -1.64
C GLN A 93 -14.90 5.34 -1.40
N GLU A 94 -14.36 4.75 -2.46
CA GLU A 94 -13.35 3.70 -2.37
C GLU A 94 -12.10 4.16 -1.59
N LEU A 95 -11.54 5.32 -1.94
CA LEU A 95 -10.36 5.86 -1.24
C LEU A 95 -10.64 6.09 0.25
N ARG A 96 -11.81 6.68 0.58
CA ARG A 96 -12.21 6.94 1.98
C ARG A 96 -12.42 5.65 2.75
N SER A 97 -13.12 4.67 2.16
CA SER A 97 -13.34 3.36 2.79
C SER A 97 -12.02 2.62 3.02
N LEU A 98 -11.09 2.68 2.07
CA LEU A 98 -9.75 2.10 2.23
C LEU A 98 -8.96 2.81 3.33
N SER A 99 -9.02 4.14 3.40
CA SER A 99 -8.33 4.91 4.45
C SER A 99 -8.90 4.59 5.84
N ILE A 100 -10.20 4.40 5.97
CA ILE A 100 -10.85 4.02 7.24
C ILE A 100 -10.53 2.56 7.60
N TRP A 101 -10.42 1.68 6.61
CA TRP A 101 -10.05 0.27 6.80
C TRP A 101 -8.60 0.10 7.27
N SER A 102 -7.69 0.98 6.83
CA SER A 102 -6.25 0.88 7.12
C SER A 102 -5.90 1.28 8.55
N GLU A 103 -4.89 0.59 9.12
CA GLU A 103 -4.27 0.92 10.41
C GLU A 103 -2.91 1.61 10.22
N GLY A 104 -2.31 1.46 9.03
CA GLY A 104 -1.11 2.17 8.60
C GLY A 104 -1.18 2.51 7.11
N GLN A 105 -0.41 3.52 6.69
CA GLN A 105 -0.37 3.93 5.28
C GLN A 105 1.05 4.14 4.78
N VAL A 106 1.28 3.86 3.50
CA VAL A 106 2.51 4.17 2.77
C VAL A 106 2.18 5.04 1.58
N TRP A 107 2.79 6.23 1.50
CA TRP A 107 2.55 7.18 0.42
C TRP A 107 3.82 7.32 -0.42
N VAL A 108 3.74 6.92 -1.68
CA VAL A 108 4.87 6.90 -2.60
C VAL A 108 4.68 7.95 -3.69
N SER A 109 5.22 9.15 -3.47
CA SER A 109 5.17 10.22 -4.48
C SER A 109 6.45 10.21 -5.33
N PRO A 110 6.35 10.33 -6.67
CA PRO A 110 7.50 10.80 -7.43
C PRO A 110 7.78 12.26 -7.07
N GLU A 111 9.02 12.70 -7.27
CA GLU A 111 9.30 14.13 -7.32
C GLU A 111 8.91 14.66 -8.70
N ARG A 112 8.12 15.73 -8.73
CA ARG A 112 7.72 16.41 -9.97
C ARG A 112 8.01 17.90 -9.84
N HIS A 113 9.06 18.35 -10.54
CA HIS A 113 9.56 19.72 -10.46
C HIS A 113 10.12 20.11 -9.07
N GLY A 114 10.80 19.20 -8.38
CA GLY A 114 11.43 19.50 -7.08
C GLY A 114 10.48 19.45 -5.88
N ASN A 115 9.26 18.93 -6.04
CA ASN A 115 8.26 18.74 -4.99
C ASN A 115 7.72 17.31 -5.01
#